data_AF-A0A2G5UDD1-F1
#
_entry.id   AF-A0A2G5UDD1-F1
#
_cell.length_a   1.000
_cell.length_b   1.000
_cell.length_c   1.000
_cell.angle_alpha   90.00
_cell.angle_beta   90.00
_cell.angle_gamma   90.00
#
_symmetry.space_group_name_H-M   'P 1'
#
loop_
_entity.id
_entity.type
_entity.pdbx_description
1 polymer ?
#
loop_
_entity_poly.entity_id
_entity_poly.type
_entity_poly.pdbx_seq_one_letter_code
_entity_poly.pdbx_strand_id
1 'polypeptide(L)'
;MSEDTCSIGNHRGSMDSEVNKAGGDSAAVEEEKDLKLAVLDYQAEMMGELNEMIAKEVERQKQVKILGEYVEQVCNERFTQMETVIQKTKELMVSTLEWNLEKAAEGSQKFRDNIRELLKLYVVVNRRMEAEEEKIKELDGLVSLLEETMEEYELVKENIKLTQQMLGLGLRAPAEPAVPEPSKAQPREPFETKIACLVPRINEEMDVLKTLLPLASHLPGLMDPVKEQGNRVMEMMLKEFPAKTTLNFLETLPLKQQD
;
A
#
# COMPACT_ATOMS: atom_id res chain seq x y z
N MET A 1 -19.49 -63.53 18.67
CA MET A 1 -18.50 -64.30 17.89
C MET A 1 -17.14 -63.92 18.47
N SER A 2 -16.44 -64.71 19.25
CA SER A 2 -16.53 -66.15 19.53
C SER A 2 -16.22 -66.41 21.01
N GLU A 3 -16.98 -67.32 21.61
CA GLU A 3 -16.72 -67.94 22.90
C GLU A 3 -15.95 -69.24 22.62
N ASP A 4 -14.77 -69.42 23.20
CA ASP A 4 -14.10 -70.72 23.22
C ASP A 4 -13.92 -71.16 24.68
N THR A 5 -14.92 -71.90 25.15
CA THR A 5 -14.85 -72.79 26.30
C THR A 5 -13.96 -73.99 25.97
N CYS A 6 -12.94 -74.27 26.78
CA CYS A 6 -12.19 -75.54 26.69
C CYS A 6 -12.47 -76.43 27.91
N SER A 7 -12.62 -77.71 27.60
CA SER A 7 -13.47 -78.69 28.25
C SER A 7 -12.83 -79.39 29.45
N ILE A 8 -13.69 -79.73 30.42
CA ILE A 8 -13.48 -80.70 31.49
C ILE A 8 -13.17 -82.08 30.88
N GLY A 9 -12.10 -82.72 31.35
CA GLY A 9 -11.78 -84.11 31.09
C GLY A 9 -11.62 -84.88 32.41
N ASN A 10 -12.71 -85.52 32.85
CA ASN A 10 -12.70 -86.49 33.96
C ASN A 10 -12.15 -87.83 33.46
N HIS A 11 -11.01 -88.27 33.95
CA HIS A 11 -10.60 -89.68 33.87
C HIS A 11 -10.53 -90.30 35.28
N ARG A 12 -11.58 -91.06 35.58
CA ARG A 12 -11.68 -91.95 36.73
C ARG A 12 -11.22 -93.33 36.27
N GLY A 13 -10.02 -93.74 36.66
CA GLY A 13 -9.50 -95.09 36.48
C GLY A 13 -9.27 -95.71 37.86
N SER A 14 -10.08 -96.71 38.18
CA SER A 14 -9.93 -97.60 39.33
C SER A 14 -9.39 -98.93 38.80
N MET A 15 -8.36 -99.49 39.44
CA MET A 15 -8.32 -100.91 39.82
C MET A 15 -7.04 -101.21 40.62
N ASP A 16 -7.27 -101.96 41.69
CA ASP A 16 -6.35 -102.38 42.74
C ASP A 16 -5.22 -103.30 42.24
N SER A 17 -4.07 -103.28 42.93
CA SER A 17 -3.27 -104.49 43.13
C SER A 17 -2.56 -104.46 44.49
N GLU A 18 -2.56 -105.62 45.13
CA GLU A 18 -2.31 -105.85 46.54
C GLU A 18 -0.82 -105.90 46.94
N VAL A 19 -0.50 -105.23 48.05
CA VAL A 19 0.13 -105.76 49.28
C VAL A 19 1.49 -106.49 49.22
N ASN A 20 2.46 -105.81 49.84
CA ASN A 20 3.59 -106.25 50.68
C ASN A 20 4.94 -106.68 50.08
N LYS A 21 5.94 -105.80 50.29
CA LYS A 21 7.23 -106.20 50.89
C LYS A 21 7.85 -105.07 51.75
N ALA A 22 7.75 -105.29 53.06
CA ALA A 22 8.68 -104.97 54.14
C ALA A 22 9.68 -103.79 53.97
N GLY A 23 9.45 -102.76 54.80
CA GLY A 23 10.46 -102.25 55.74
C GLY A 23 11.67 -101.53 55.16
N GLY A 24 11.50 -100.26 54.78
CA GLY A 24 12.62 -99.39 54.40
C GLY A 24 12.27 -97.93 54.05
N ASP A 25 11.02 -97.61 53.69
CA ASP A 25 10.70 -96.37 52.95
C ASP A 25 9.89 -95.30 53.72
N SER A 26 9.68 -95.43 55.03
CA SER A 26 8.85 -94.45 55.76
C SER A 26 9.50 -93.07 55.87
N ALA A 27 10.84 -92.98 55.88
CA ALA A 27 11.56 -91.71 55.91
C ALA A 27 11.60 -91.05 54.52
N ALA A 28 11.79 -91.83 53.46
CA ALA A 28 11.82 -91.33 52.09
C ALA A 28 10.46 -90.79 51.61
N VAL A 29 9.36 -91.42 52.03
CA VAL A 29 7.99 -90.97 51.71
C VAL A 29 7.60 -89.69 52.45
N GLU A 30 8.04 -89.51 53.71
CA GLU A 30 7.82 -88.25 54.44
C GLU A 30 8.73 -87.13 53.90
N GLU A 31 9.98 -87.43 53.54
CA GLU A 31 10.91 -86.45 52.92
C GLU A 31 10.42 -85.98 51.54
N GLU A 32 9.83 -86.87 50.73
CA GLU A 32 9.19 -86.50 49.45
C GLU A 32 7.96 -85.61 49.65
N LYS A 33 7.19 -85.84 50.72
CA LYS A 33 5.99 -85.07 51.06
C LYS A 33 6.36 -83.68 51.59
N ASP A 34 7.39 -83.57 52.42
CA ASP A 34 7.93 -82.31 52.92
C ASP A 34 8.53 -81.46 51.79
N LEU A 35 9.21 -82.09 50.83
CA LEU A 35 9.72 -81.41 49.64
C LEU A 35 8.57 -80.87 48.77
N LYS A 36 7.50 -81.66 48.58
CA LYS A 36 6.30 -81.21 47.85
C LYS A 36 5.60 -80.03 48.53
N LEU A 37 5.52 -80.05 49.87
CA LEU A 37 4.97 -78.93 50.64
C LEU A 37 5.83 -77.67 50.51
N ALA A 38 7.16 -77.78 50.61
CA ALA A 38 8.06 -76.66 50.41
C ALA A 38 7.98 -76.06 48.99
N VAL A 39 7.82 -76.91 47.96
CA VAL A 39 7.59 -76.47 46.58
C VAL A 39 6.26 -75.73 46.44
N LEU A 40 5.19 -76.22 47.10
CA LEU A 40 3.88 -75.55 47.09
C LEU A 40 3.92 -74.21 47.81
N ASP A 41 4.62 -74.11 48.94
CA ASP A 41 4.81 -72.87 49.68
C ASP A 41 5.57 -71.84 48.84
N TYR A 42 6.65 -72.25 48.17
CA TYR A 42 7.39 -71.39 47.25
C TYR A 42 6.55 -70.96 46.04
N GLN A 43 5.73 -71.85 45.48
CA GLN A 43 4.78 -71.50 44.41
C GLN A 43 3.73 -70.50 44.88
N ALA A 44 3.24 -70.63 46.12
CA ALA A 44 2.30 -69.69 46.71
C ALA A 44 2.95 -68.31 46.93
N GLU A 45 4.19 -68.26 47.39
CA GLU A 45 4.97 -67.04 47.55
C GLU A 45 5.20 -66.33 46.20
N MET A 46 5.64 -67.07 45.18
CA MET A 46 5.80 -66.53 43.81
C MET A 46 4.48 -66.00 43.24
N MET A 47 3.36 -66.70 43.47
CA MET A 47 2.05 -66.21 43.05
C MET A 47 1.63 -64.94 43.81
N GLY A 48 2.00 -64.82 45.08
CA GLY A 48 1.82 -63.62 45.88
C GLY A 48 2.56 -62.42 45.28
N GLU A 49 3.85 -62.58 45.00
CA GLU A 49 4.68 -61.52 44.38
C GLU A 49 4.19 -61.14 42.98
N LEU A 50 3.81 -62.13 42.17
CA LEU A 50 3.27 -61.89 40.83
C LEU A 50 1.95 -61.11 40.90
N ASN A 51 1.05 -61.45 41.83
CA ASN A 51 -0.20 -60.72 42.03
C ASN A 51 0.04 -59.28 42.48
N GLU A 52 1.03 -59.05 43.37
CA GLU A 52 1.40 -57.69 43.78
C GLU A 52 1.95 -56.88 42.60
N MET A 53 2.79 -57.49 41.78
CA MET A 53 3.33 -56.85 40.58
C MET A 53 2.24 -56.51 39.57
N ILE A 54 1.29 -57.43 39.33
CA ILE A 54 0.14 -57.19 38.45
C ILE A 54 -0.71 -56.04 39.01
N ALA A 55 -0.98 -55.99 40.31
CA ALA A 55 -1.75 -54.91 40.92
C ALA A 55 -1.07 -53.54 40.74
N LYS A 56 0.25 -53.47 40.94
CA LYS A 56 1.04 -52.25 40.71
C LYS A 56 1.00 -51.81 39.25
N GLU A 57 1.14 -52.74 38.32
CA GLU A 57 1.11 -52.44 36.89
C GLU A 57 -0.28 -52.00 36.43
N VAL A 58 -1.36 -52.63 36.91
CA VAL A 58 -2.74 -52.22 36.64
C VAL A 58 -2.98 -50.78 37.12
N GLU A 59 -2.49 -50.44 38.31
CA GLU A 59 -2.63 -49.08 38.84
C GLU A 59 -1.84 -48.05 38.02
N ARG A 60 -0.61 -48.41 37.61
CA ARG A 60 0.18 -47.60 36.69
C ARG A 60 -0.53 -47.35 35.37
N GLN A 61 -1.15 -48.38 34.79
CA GLN A 61 -1.90 -48.27 33.54
C GLN A 61 -3.13 -47.36 33.67
N LYS A 62 -3.83 -47.39 34.81
CA LYS A 62 -4.93 -46.43 35.07
C LYS A 62 -4.42 -44.99 35.10
N GLN A 63 -3.28 -44.73 35.74
CA GLN A 63 -2.69 -43.39 35.77
C GLN A 63 -2.28 -42.91 34.38
N VAL A 64 -1.68 -43.80 33.57
CA VAL A 64 -1.35 -43.49 32.17
C VAL A 64 -2.61 -43.16 31.37
N LYS A 65 -3.70 -43.90 31.57
CA LYS A 65 -4.98 -43.63 30.90
C LYS A 65 -5.52 -42.25 31.26
N ILE A 66 -5.56 -41.90 32.56
CA ILE A 66 -6.03 -40.57 33.03
C ILE A 66 -5.17 -39.46 32.42
N LEU A 67 -3.84 -39.66 32.38
CA LEU A 67 -2.94 -38.68 31.76
C LEU A 67 -3.20 -38.56 30.26
N GLY A 68 -3.47 -39.66 29.56
CA GLY A 68 -3.83 -39.67 28.15
C GLY A 68 -5.11 -38.89 27.87
N GLU A 69 -6.16 -39.12 28.66
CA GLU A 69 -7.44 -38.39 28.57
C GLU A 69 -7.25 -36.89 28.82
N TYR A 70 -6.42 -36.52 29.80
CA TYR A 70 -6.10 -35.11 30.07
C TYR A 70 -5.36 -34.45 28.89
N VAL A 71 -4.37 -35.13 28.32
CA VAL A 71 -3.62 -34.61 27.17
C VAL A 71 -4.54 -34.44 25.96
N GLU A 72 -5.43 -35.40 25.70
CA GLU A 72 -6.41 -35.30 24.63
C GLU A 72 -7.34 -34.10 24.82
N GLN A 73 -7.85 -33.87 26.04
CA GLN A 73 -8.68 -32.72 26.35
C GLN A 73 -7.93 -31.40 26.08
N VAL A 74 -6.69 -31.27 26.58
CA VAL A 74 -5.87 -30.08 26.37
C VAL A 74 -5.60 -29.85 24.88
N CYS A 75 -5.29 -30.91 24.14
CA CYS A 75 -5.09 -30.82 22.68
C CYS A 75 -6.35 -30.32 21.98
N ASN A 76 -7.52 -30.88 22.28
CA ASN A 76 -8.80 -30.48 21.69
C ASN A 76 -9.16 -29.02 22.00
N GLU A 77 -8.92 -28.57 23.24
CA GLU A 77 -9.10 -27.15 23.61
C GLU A 77 -8.19 -26.24 22.81
N ARG A 78 -6.91 -26.62 22.63
CA ARG A 78 -5.95 -25.86 21.83
C ARG A 78 -6.31 -25.82 20.35
N PHE A 79 -6.78 -26.93 19.78
CA PHE A 79 -7.25 -26.97 18.39
C PHE A 79 -8.44 -26.03 18.19
N THR A 80 -9.42 -26.05 19.09
CA THR A 80 -10.60 -25.18 19.04
C THR A 80 -10.21 -23.69 19.14
N GLN A 81 -9.27 -23.37 20.04
CA GLN A 81 -8.72 -22.01 20.15
C GLN A 81 -8.02 -21.59 18.85
N MET A 82 -7.22 -22.47 18.25
CA MET A 82 -6.50 -22.17 17.01
C MET A 82 -7.48 -21.95 15.85
N GLU A 83 -8.50 -22.78 15.71
CA GLU A 83 -9.55 -22.63 14.69
C GLU A 83 -10.26 -21.28 14.83
N THR A 84 -10.59 -20.89 16.06
CA THR A 84 -11.20 -19.58 16.35
C THR A 84 -10.30 -18.43 15.95
N VAL A 85 -8.99 -18.51 16.22
CA VAL A 85 -8.02 -17.48 15.83
C VAL A 85 -7.91 -17.40 14.31
N ILE A 86 -7.76 -18.53 13.63
CA ILE A 86 -7.67 -18.59 12.16
C ILE A 86 -8.89 -17.93 11.52
N GLN A 87 -10.09 -18.24 12.02
CA GLN A 87 -11.33 -17.68 11.49
C GLN A 87 -11.37 -16.15 11.65
N LYS A 88 -11.03 -15.63 12.84
CA LYS A 88 -10.96 -14.19 13.09
C LYS A 88 -9.93 -13.49 12.21
N THR A 89 -8.75 -14.10 12.04
CA THR A 89 -7.70 -13.55 11.16
C THR A 89 -8.17 -13.51 9.72
N LYS A 90 -8.85 -14.55 9.25
CA LYS A 90 -9.42 -14.59 7.89
C LYS A 90 -10.44 -13.47 7.67
N GLU A 91 -11.38 -13.29 8.60
CA GLU A 91 -12.39 -12.21 8.54
C GLU A 91 -11.74 -10.82 8.50
N LEU A 92 -10.72 -10.58 9.34
CA LEU A 92 -9.97 -9.33 9.35
C LEU A 92 -9.23 -9.09 8.02
N MET A 93 -8.59 -10.12 7.47
CA MET A 93 -7.91 -10.03 6.18
C MET A 93 -8.87 -9.69 5.05
N VAL A 94 -10.02 -10.36 4.98
CA VAL A 94 -11.05 -10.09 3.96
C VAL A 94 -11.54 -8.64 4.08
N SER A 95 -11.89 -8.20 5.29
CA SER A 95 -12.36 -6.83 5.55
C SER A 95 -11.31 -5.78 5.14
N THR A 96 -10.04 -6.07 5.40
CA THR A 96 -8.92 -5.18 5.03
C THR A 96 -8.75 -5.09 3.53
N LEU A 97 -8.88 -6.23 2.82
CA LEU A 97 -8.81 -6.27 1.36
C LEU A 97 -9.96 -5.50 0.71
N GLU A 98 -11.18 -5.65 1.22
CA GLU A 98 -12.35 -4.90 0.76
C GLU A 98 -12.17 -3.38 0.94
N TRP A 99 -11.71 -2.96 2.11
CA TRP A 99 -11.42 -1.54 2.37
C TRP A 99 -10.33 -0.98 1.46
N ASN A 100 -9.25 -1.73 1.23
CA ASN A 100 -8.19 -1.32 0.31
C ASN A 100 -8.69 -1.19 -1.13
N LEU A 101 -9.56 -2.11 -1.57
CA LEU A 101 -10.17 -2.06 -2.90
C LEU A 101 -11.06 -0.81 -3.06
N GLU A 102 -11.89 -0.52 -2.05
CA GLU A 102 -12.73 0.68 -2.03
C GLU A 102 -11.89 1.96 -2.11
N LYS A 103 -10.83 2.05 -1.30
CA LYS A 103 -9.92 3.21 -1.30
C LYS A 103 -9.16 3.36 -2.62
N ALA A 104 -8.74 2.26 -3.24
CA ALA A 104 -8.12 2.29 -4.56
C ALA A 104 -9.11 2.77 -5.63
N ALA A 105 -10.37 2.33 -5.58
CA ALA A 105 -11.42 2.79 -6.49
C ALA A 105 -11.71 4.29 -6.34
N GLU A 106 -11.83 4.78 -5.11
CA GLU A 106 -11.96 6.22 -4.82
C GLU A 106 -10.78 7.04 -5.35
N GLY A 107 -9.55 6.57 -5.10
CA GLY A 107 -8.33 7.23 -5.57
C GLY A 107 -8.24 7.27 -7.10
N SER A 108 -8.57 6.16 -7.76
CA SER A 108 -8.63 6.08 -9.23
C SER A 108 -9.67 7.05 -9.81
N GLN A 109 -10.83 7.17 -9.16
CA GLN A 109 -11.87 8.08 -9.61
C GLN A 109 -11.42 9.55 -9.51
N LYS A 110 -10.84 9.96 -8.38
CA LYS A 110 -10.29 11.31 -8.20
C LYS A 110 -9.20 11.61 -9.23
N PHE A 111 -8.30 10.66 -9.48
CA PHE A 111 -7.26 10.82 -10.48
C PHE A 111 -7.84 11.03 -11.89
N ARG A 112 -8.87 10.26 -12.27
CA ARG A 112 -9.57 10.44 -13.55
C ARG A 112 -10.22 11.82 -13.68
N ASP A 113 -10.83 12.31 -12.60
CA ASP A 113 -11.48 13.63 -12.61
C ASP A 113 -10.44 14.76 -12.71
N ASN A 114 -9.30 14.64 -12.02
CA ASN A 114 -8.18 15.59 -12.14
C ASN A 114 -7.58 15.61 -13.57
N ILE A 115 -7.36 14.45 -14.19
CA ILE A 115 -6.91 14.38 -15.60
C ILE A 115 -7.91 15.08 -16.52
N ARG A 116 -9.20 14.86 -16.32
CA ARG A 116 -10.25 15.48 -17.14
C ARG A 116 -10.21 17.01 -16.99
N GLU A 117 -10.00 17.52 -15.78
CA GLU A 117 -9.87 18.96 -15.53
C GLU A 117 -8.61 19.54 -16.19
N LEU A 118 -7.47 18.85 -16.08
CA LEU A 118 -6.22 19.25 -16.73
C LEU A 118 -6.38 19.32 -18.26
N LEU A 119 -7.01 18.31 -18.88
CA LEU A 119 -7.27 18.30 -20.32
C LEU A 119 -8.19 19.46 -20.74
N LYS A 120 -9.21 19.80 -19.94
CA LYS A 120 -10.06 20.98 -20.19
C LYS A 120 -9.25 22.27 -20.14
N LEU A 121 -8.40 22.43 -19.13
CA LEU A 121 -7.51 23.58 -18.99
C LEU A 121 -6.58 23.69 -20.20
N TYR A 122 -5.98 22.59 -20.64
CA TYR A 122 -5.11 22.56 -21.81
C TYR A 122 -5.84 23.02 -23.08
N VAL A 123 -7.06 22.52 -23.34
CA VAL A 123 -7.88 22.97 -24.49
C VAL A 123 -8.21 24.46 -24.41
N VAL A 124 -8.53 24.97 -23.22
CA VAL A 124 -8.82 26.39 -23.01
C VAL A 124 -7.57 27.24 -23.26
N VAL A 125 -6.40 26.81 -22.79
CA VAL A 125 -5.12 27.48 -23.04
C VAL A 125 -4.81 27.50 -24.53
N ASN A 126 -4.91 26.36 -25.22
CA ASN A 126 -4.58 26.27 -26.64
C ASN A 126 -5.48 27.20 -27.47
N ARG A 127 -6.79 27.23 -27.20
CA ARG A 127 -7.72 28.14 -27.88
C ARG A 127 -7.43 29.62 -27.60
N ARG A 128 -7.00 29.95 -26.37
CA ARG A 128 -6.63 31.33 -26.04
C ARG A 128 -5.33 31.73 -26.72
N MET A 129 -4.37 30.83 -26.82
CA MET A 129 -3.11 31.07 -27.52
C MET A 129 -3.36 31.32 -29.02
N GLU A 130 -4.19 30.49 -29.67
CA GLU A 130 -4.62 30.71 -31.07
C GLU A 130 -5.28 32.10 -31.24
N ALA A 131 -6.14 32.51 -30.30
CA ALA A 131 -6.79 33.81 -30.36
C ALA A 131 -5.84 34.99 -30.11
N GLU A 132 -4.81 34.81 -29.28
CA GLU A 132 -3.76 35.81 -29.06
C GLU A 132 -2.82 35.90 -30.27
N GLU A 133 -2.45 34.77 -30.89
CA GLU A 133 -1.65 34.76 -32.13
C GLU A 133 -2.34 35.52 -33.26
N GLU A 134 -3.66 35.36 -33.44
CA GLU A 134 -4.41 36.12 -34.45
C GLU A 134 -4.38 37.64 -34.15
N LYS A 135 -4.52 38.06 -32.89
CA LYS A 135 -4.40 39.47 -32.52
C LYS A 135 -2.99 40.02 -32.74
N ILE A 136 -1.96 39.22 -32.50
CA ILE A 136 -0.57 39.62 -32.76
C ILE A 136 -0.39 39.87 -34.26
N LYS A 137 -0.92 39.00 -35.13
CA LYS A 137 -0.89 39.22 -36.59
C LYS A 137 -1.62 40.50 -37.01
N GLU A 138 -2.77 40.80 -36.40
CA GLU A 138 -3.50 42.05 -36.64
C GLU A 138 -2.68 43.29 -36.23
N LEU A 139 -2.01 43.21 -35.07
CA LEU A 139 -1.11 44.25 -34.57
C LEU A 139 0.10 44.46 -35.48
N ASP A 140 0.74 43.38 -35.95
CA ASP A 140 1.85 43.47 -36.91
C ASP A 140 1.41 44.15 -38.22
N GLY A 141 0.20 43.85 -38.71
CA GLY A 141 -0.38 44.54 -39.87
C GLY A 141 -0.61 46.03 -39.64
N LEU A 142 -1.07 46.41 -38.44
CA LEU A 142 -1.23 47.81 -38.04
C LEU A 142 0.12 48.54 -37.92
N VAL A 143 1.15 47.89 -37.38
CA VAL A 143 2.50 48.44 -37.29
C VAL A 143 3.05 48.70 -38.70
N SER A 144 2.93 47.74 -39.62
CA SER A 144 3.36 47.92 -41.01
C SER A 144 2.66 49.11 -41.68
N LEU A 145 1.35 49.29 -41.45
CA LEU A 145 0.61 50.45 -41.96
C LEU A 145 1.08 51.77 -41.32
N LEU A 146 1.43 51.75 -40.03
CA LEU A 146 1.96 52.91 -39.32
C LEU A 146 3.34 53.32 -39.86
N GLU A 147 4.19 52.34 -40.17
CA GLU A 147 5.50 52.55 -40.79
C GLU A 147 5.36 53.16 -42.20
N GLU A 148 4.49 52.60 -43.05
CA GLU A 148 4.20 53.14 -44.38
C GLU A 148 3.68 54.58 -44.31
N THR A 149 2.73 54.86 -43.41
CA THR A 149 2.18 56.22 -43.24
C THR A 149 3.20 57.20 -42.64
N MET A 150 4.15 56.74 -41.81
CA MET A 150 5.27 57.57 -41.35
C MET A 150 6.23 57.92 -42.49
N GLU A 151 6.55 56.98 -43.37
CA GLU A 151 7.38 57.24 -44.55
C GLU A 151 6.71 58.27 -45.48
N GLU A 152 5.41 58.11 -45.75
CA GLU A 152 4.63 59.08 -46.52
C GLU A 152 4.60 60.45 -45.85
N TYR A 153 4.46 60.51 -44.52
CA TYR A 153 4.47 61.76 -43.78
C TYR A 153 5.82 62.48 -43.86
N GLU A 154 6.94 61.78 -43.71
CA GLU A 154 8.27 62.39 -43.86
C GLU A 154 8.49 62.89 -45.30
N LEU A 155 8.04 62.15 -46.32
CA LEU A 155 8.03 62.61 -47.71
C LEU A 155 7.22 63.90 -47.90
N VAL A 156 6.01 63.99 -47.32
CA VAL A 156 5.18 65.20 -47.36
C VAL A 156 5.88 66.36 -46.64
N LYS A 157 6.49 66.10 -45.49
CA LYS A 157 7.23 67.10 -44.71
C LYS A 157 8.46 67.61 -45.47
N GLU A 158 9.19 66.75 -46.17
CA GLU A 158 10.28 67.16 -47.07
C GLU A 158 9.77 67.97 -48.26
N ASN A 159 8.67 67.54 -48.89
CA ASN A 159 8.05 68.27 -49.99
C ASN A 159 7.56 69.66 -49.55
N ILE A 160 6.99 69.79 -48.35
CA ILE A 160 6.60 71.08 -47.77
C ILE A 160 7.83 71.95 -47.52
N LYS A 161 8.91 71.41 -46.92
CA LYS A 161 10.17 72.14 -46.74
C LYS A 161 10.74 72.63 -48.08
N LEU A 162 10.77 71.78 -49.10
CA LEU A 162 11.25 72.11 -50.44
C LEU A 162 10.40 73.23 -51.08
N THR A 163 9.08 73.11 -50.97
CA THR A 163 8.12 74.09 -51.51
C THR A 163 8.26 75.44 -50.81
N GLN A 164 8.45 75.43 -49.47
CA GLN A 164 8.70 76.65 -48.68
C GLN A 164 10.04 77.30 -49.03
N GLN A 165 11.09 76.51 -49.27
CA GLN A 165 12.38 77.00 -49.78
C GLN A 165 12.23 77.64 -51.17
N MET A 166 11.48 77.03 -52.08
CA MET A 166 11.22 77.58 -53.42
C MET A 166 10.41 78.88 -53.39
N LEU A 167 9.49 79.05 -52.43
CA LEU A 167 8.66 80.25 -52.27
C LEU A 167 9.32 81.37 -51.46
N GLY A 168 10.54 81.18 -50.94
CA GLY A 168 11.25 82.17 -50.12
C GLY A 168 10.58 82.46 -48.77
N LEU A 169 9.66 81.59 -48.34
CA LEU A 169 8.93 81.74 -47.08
C LEU A 169 9.76 81.11 -45.96
N GLY A 170 10.51 81.92 -45.22
CA GLY A 170 11.07 81.51 -43.95
C GLY A 170 9.97 81.42 -42.89
N LEU A 171 9.79 80.25 -42.26
CA LEU A 171 9.84 80.05 -40.80
C LEU A 171 9.02 78.85 -40.26
N ARG A 172 9.55 78.35 -39.13
CA ARG A 172 8.95 77.63 -37.99
C ARG A 172 8.45 76.20 -38.23
N ALA A 173 9.15 75.26 -37.59
CA ALA A 173 8.83 73.84 -37.54
C ALA A 173 7.44 73.57 -36.93
N PRO A 174 6.67 72.58 -37.44
CA PRO A 174 5.42 72.17 -36.83
C PRO A 174 5.70 71.42 -35.52
N ALA A 175 4.83 71.63 -34.53
CA ALA A 175 4.88 70.94 -33.25
C ALA A 175 4.50 69.45 -33.42
N GLU A 176 5.25 68.57 -32.75
CA GLU A 176 4.96 67.13 -32.70
C GLU A 176 3.59 66.86 -32.08
N PRO A 177 2.84 65.86 -32.59
CA PRO A 177 1.60 65.43 -31.97
C PRO A 177 1.89 64.67 -30.67
N ALA A 178 1.13 64.99 -29.61
CA ALA A 178 1.25 64.32 -28.32
C ALA A 178 0.74 62.86 -28.40
N VAL A 179 1.57 61.93 -27.94
CA VAL A 179 1.24 60.50 -27.79
C VAL A 179 0.17 60.34 -26.69
N PRO A 180 -0.93 59.59 -26.92
CA PRO A 180 -1.92 59.35 -25.89
C PRO A 180 -1.40 58.36 -24.83
N GLU A 181 -1.67 58.66 -23.56
CA GLU A 181 -1.30 57.80 -22.43
C GLU A 181 -1.99 56.42 -22.48
N PRO A 182 -1.31 55.34 -22.06
CA PRO A 182 -1.91 54.01 -21.99
C PRO A 182 -2.99 53.95 -20.90
N SER A 183 -4.19 53.54 -21.29
CA SER A 183 -5.32 53.34 -20.37
C SER A 183 -4.99 52.26 -19.32
N LYS A 184 -5.21 52.57 -18.04
CA LYS A 184 -5.08 51.66 -16.89
C LYS A 184 -5.97 50.42 -17.05
N ALA A 185 -5.41 49.33 -17.55
CA ALA A 185 -6.02 48.00 -17.47
C ALA A 185 -5.94 47.47 -16.03
N GLN A 186 -7.02 46.87 -15.54
CA GLN A 186 -7.06 46.21 -14.22
C GLN A 186 -5.97 45.12 -14.11
N PRO A 187 -5.38 44.89 -12.92
CA PRO A 187 -4.36 43.85 -12.76
C PRO A 187 -5.04 42.49 -12.89
N ARG A 188 -4.79 41.78 -14.00
CA ARG A 188 -5.05 40.34 -14.10
C ARG A 188 -4.02 39.63 -13.23
N GLU A 189 -4.45 38.77 -12.31
CA GLU A 189 -3.56 37.80 -11.68
C GLU A 189 -2.85 36.99 -12.79
N PRO A 190 -1.51 37.00 -12.86
CA PRO A 190 -0.79 36.26 -13.88
C PRO A 190 -1.05 34.76 -13.72
N PHE A 191 -1.47 34.10 -14.80
CA PHE A 191 -1.75 32.66 -14.80
C PHE A 191 -0.48 31.83 -14.56
N GLU A 192 0.66 32.41 -14.88
CA GLU A 192 2.01 31.93 -14.64
C GLU A 192 2.25 31.71 -13.14
N THR A 193 1.77 32.64 -12.29
CA THR A 193 1.85 32.52 -10.83
C THR A 193 0.99 31.36 -10.33
N LYS A 194 -0.17 31.10 -10.96
CA LYS A 194 -1.03 29.95 -10.60
C LYS A 194 -0.39 28.62 -10.99
N ILE A 195 0.23 28.53 -12.16
CA ILE A 195 0.95 27.34 -12.60
C ILE A 195 2.15 27.07 -11.68
N ALA A 196 2.90 28.12 -11.32
CA ALA A 196 4.02 28.02 -10.41
C ALA A 196 3.63 27.56 -9.00
N CYS A 197 2.42 27.86 -8.53
CA CYS A 197 1.93 27.35 -7.24
C CYS A 197 1.36 25.92 -7.33
N LEU A 198 0.86 25.50 -8.49
CA LEU A 198 0.21 24.19 -8.66
C LEU A 198 1.20 23.05 -8.90
N VAL A 199 2.30 23.29 -9.62
CA VAL A 199 3.33 22.27 -9.91
C VAL A 199 3.97 21.70 -8.63
N PRO A 200 4.42 22.50 -7.66
CA PRO A 200 4.96 21.99 -6.39
C PRO A 200 3.93 21.17 -5.60
N ARG A 201 2.67 21.62 -5.61
CA ARG A 201 1.57 20.95 -4.89
C ARG A 201 1.26 19.57 -5.47
N ILE A 202 1.28 19.42 -6.79
CA ILE A 202 1.11 18.13 -7.47
C ILE A 202 2.29 17.21 -7.16
N ASN A 203 3.51 17.76 -7.12
CA ASN A 203 4.70 16.98 -6.77
C ASN A 203 4.64 16.47 -5.33
N GLU A 204 4.12 17.26 -4.38
CA GLU A 204 3.88 16.83 -2.99
C GLU A 204 2.82 15.72 -2.92
N GLU A 205 1.71 15.85 -3.65
CA GLU A 205 0.66 14.80 -3.71
C GLU A 205 1.19 13.49 -4.31
N MET A 206 2.08 13.57 -5.29
CA MET A 206 2.78 12.41 -5.83
C MET A 206 3.70 11.73 -4.81
N ASP A 207 4.39 12.50 -3.95
CA ASP A 207 5.19 11.92 -2.86
C ASP A 207 4.32 11.25 -1.80
N VAL A 208 3.18 11.84 -1.47
CA VAL A 208 2.20 11.23 -0.57
C VAL A 208 1.71 9.90 -1.14
N LEU A 209 1.39 9.84 -2.44
CA LEU A 209 0.94 8.60 -3.09
C LEU A 209 2.02 7.49 -3.06
N LYS A 210 3.29 7.85 -3.21
CA LYS A 210 4.43 6.93 -3.09
C LYS A 210 4.55 6.33 -1.69
N THR A 211 4.26 7.11 -0.64
CA THR A 211 4.27 6.60 0.75
C THR A 211 3.09 5.69 1.08
N LEU A 212 1.93 5.91 0.45
CA LEU A 212 0.72 5.10 0.64
C LEU A 212 0.76 3.76 -0.12
N LEU A 213 1.61 3.62 -1.13
CA LEU A 213 1.69 2.42 -1.99
C LEU A 213 3.12 1.83 -2.05
N PRO A 214 3.67 1.32 -0.93
CA PRO A 214 5.06 0.86 -0.87
C PRO A 214 5.34 -0.41 -1.69
N LEU A 215 4.32 -1.17 -2.07
CA LEU A 215 4.46 -2.42 -2.84
C LEU A 215 4.52 -2.18 -4.36
N ALA A 216 4.24 -0.96 -4.84
CA ALA A 216 4.28 -0.62 -6.26
C ALA A 216 5.69 -0.16 -6.67
N SER A 217 6.59 -1.12 -6.92
CA SER A 217 7.99 -0.85 -7.27
C SER A 217 8.21 -0.04 -8.56
N HIS A 218 7.21 0.00 -9.44
CA HIS A 218 7.22 0.73 -10.71
C HIS A 218 6.75 2.18 -10.60
N LEU A 219 6.09 2.55 -9.50
CA LEU A 219 5.52 3.88 -9.30
C LEU A 219 6.57 5.00 -9.36
N PRO A 220 7.75 4.87 -8.69
CA PRO A 220 8.78 5.91 -8.74
C PRO A 220 9.29 6.18 -10.17
N GLY A 221 9.50 5.11 -10.97
CA GLY A 221 9.97 5.24 -12.35
C GLY A 221 8.99 5.90 -13.31
N LEU A 222 7.70 5.96 -12.95
CA LEU A 222 6.66 6.69 -13.71
C LEU A 222 6.44 8.11 -13.19
N MET A 223 6.65 8.34 -11.89
CA MET A 223 6.42 9.64 -11.26
C MET A 223 7.56 10.62 -11.48
N ASP A 224 8.82 10.16 -11.37
CA ASP A 224 9.99 11.02 -11.44
C ASP A 224 10.09 11.81 -12.77
N PRO A 225 9.84 11.20 -13.95
CA PRO A 225 9.83 11.94 -15.23
C PRO A 225 8.72 13.00 -15.32
N VAL A 226 7.56 12.73 -14.72
CA VAL A 226 6.41 13.65 -14.72
C VAL A 226 6.69 14.86 -13.83
N LYS A 227 7.31 14.63 -12.67
CA LYS A 227 7.78 15.70 -11.77
C LYS A 227 8.82 16.60 -12.44
N GLU A 228 9.79 15.99 -13.11
CA GLU A 228 10.85 16.72 -13.81
C GLU A 228 10.29 17.56 -14.97
N GLN A 229 9.35 17.01 -15.74
CA GLN A 229 8.67 17.74 -16.80
C GLN A 229 7.80 18.88 -16.26
N GLY A 230 7.09 18.66 -15.14
CA GLY A 230 6.32 19.71 -14.46
C GLY A 230 7.20 20.88 -13.99
N ASN A 231 8.34 20.58 -13.37
CA ASN A 231 9.31 21.60 -12.94
C ASN A 231 9.88 22.38 -14.13
N ARG A 232 10.16 21.71 -15.25
CA ARG A 232 10.67 22.36 -16.46
C ARG A 232 9.65 23.31 -17.09
N VAL A 233 8.36 22.94 -17.09
CA VAL A 233 7.27 23.82 -17.55
C VAL A 233 7.13 25.03 -16.63
N MET A 234 7.16 24.83 -15.31
CA MET A 234 7.17 25.92 -14.34
C MET A 234 8.34 26.88 -14.57
N GLU A 235 9.54 26.36 -14.78
CA GLU A 235 10.72 27.18 -15.05
C GLU A 235 10.62 27.97 -16.36
N MET A 236 10.11 27.38 -17.45
CA MET A 236 9.94 28.10 -18.72
C MET A 236 8.94 29.24 -18.58
N MET A 237 7.80 28.99 -17.92
CA MET A 237 6.76 29.99 -17.68
C MET A 237 7.23 31.14 -16.79
N LEU A 238 8.18 30.88 -15.88
CA LEU A 238 8.79 31.91 -15.02
C LEU A 238 10.00 32.61 -15.66
N LYS A 239 10.67 31.97 -16.63
CA LYS A 239 11.85 32.51 -17.34
C LYS A 239 11.49 33.41 -18.53
N GLU A 240 10.27 33.32 -19.08
CA GLU A 240 9.81 34.15 -20.21
C GLU A 240 9.49 35.62 -19.86
N PHE A 241 9.71 36.06 -18.61
CA PHE A 241 9.73 37.48 -18.27
C PHE A 241 11.02 37.87 -17.55
N PRO A 242 11.68 39.00 -17.94
CA PRO A 242 12.68 39.59 -17.09
C PRO A 242 11.99 39.96 -15.77
N ALA A 243 12.62 39.62 -14.64
CA ALA A 243 12.17 40.03 -13.32
C ALA A 243 11.90 41.53 -13.36
N LYS A 244 10.63 41.94 -13.33
CA LYS A 244 10.28 43.35 -13.16
C LYS A 244 10.98 43.79 -11.89
N THR A 245 11.89 44.75 -12.01
CA THR A 245 12.57 45.34 -10.87
C THR A 245 11.52 45.75 -9.84
N THR A 246 11.85 45.60 -8.56
CA THR A 246 10.94 45.88 -7.42
C THR A 246 10.26 47.25 -7.52
N LEU A 247 10.90 48.21 -8.20
CA LEU A 247 10.37 49.52 -8.56
C LEU A 247 9.11 49.46 -9.45
N ASN A 248 9.09 48.63 -10.49
CA ASN A 248 7.93 48.48 -11.39
C ASN A 248 6.75 47.74 -10.74
N PHE A 249 6.98 47.05 -9.61
CA PHE A 249 5.92 46.40 -8.81
C PHE A 249 5.33 47.36 -7.76
N LEU A 250 6.15 48.26 -7.20
CA LEU A 250 5.67 49.30 -6.28
C LEU A 250 4.72 50.30 -6.96
N GLU A 251 4.96 50.59 -8.24
CA GLU A 251 4.12 51.50 -9.04
C GLU A 251 2.75 50.92 -9.42
N THR A 252 2.55 49.60 -9.34
CA THR A 252 1.26 48.94 -9.65
C THR A 252 0.37 48.72 -8.43
N LEU A 253 0.86 49.02 -7.22
CA LEU A 253 0.06 48.94 -5.99
C LEU A 253 -0.84 50.18 -5.82
N PRO A 254 -2.07 50.03 -5.29
CA PRO A 254 -2.89 51.18 -4.91
C PRO A 254 -2.16 52.05 -3.89
N LEU A 255 -2.25 53.38 -4.01
CA LEU A 255 -1.60 54.41 -3.17
C LEU A 255 -1.69 54.19 -1.63
N LYS A 256 -2.59 53.32 -1.15
CA LYS A 256 -2.75 52.98 0.27
C LYS A 256 -1.86 51.84 0.75
N GLN A 257 -1.04 51.25 -0.13
CA GLN A 257 -0.17 50.10 0.16
C GLN A 257 1.29 50.33 -0.27
N GLN A 258 1.68 51.59 -0.51
CA GLN A 258 3.03 51.99 -0.98
C GLN A 258 4.00 52.37 0.17
N ASP A 259 3.63 52.12 1.44
CA ASP A 259 4.51 52.29 2.60
C ASP A 259 5.39 51.05 2.84
#